data_AF-A0A520JP30-F1
#
_entry.id   AF-A0A520JP30-F1
#
_cell.length_a   1.000
_cell.length_b   1.000
_cell.length_c   1.000
_cell.angle_alpha   90.00
_cell.angle_beta   90.00
_cell.angle_gamma   90.00
#
_symmetry.space_group_name_H-M   'P 1'
#
loop_
_entity.id
_entity.type
_entity.pdbx_description
1 polymer ?
#
loop_
_entity_poly.entity_id
_entity_poly.type
_entity_poly.pdbx_seq_one_letter_code
_entity_poly.pdbx_strand_id
1 'polypeptide(L)'
;VNRPGLHGLTIHNGQLYFMTAREVFRAPLLPDGGIGRVETIIDDLPDAGQHLNRTLAVGPDEMLYISSGSTCNACDESSQENATLIRASLDGKSRRVWASGLRNTIGFGWHPRTGELWGWDQGIDWLGNDLQREEVNKIERGARYGWPYVFEDGKRNPQDEPPGGITGAQWAAASRNPVLMYTAHAAGMQWAFHPGGGFGPDAAGDAFVAMRGSWNRKPASGYEIVRVRFDANGQATRIEPFLTGFMSADGRSHYGRPCGVAVMRDGSLLLSDDANGVLYRVTYDGAQGSAAPYAPPAGPMLEQAARGSNVPLLLQRAEGKASGGGGTIAVTAQAFRANGTIPREHSEYGLGFSPALSWSAVPGAKAYAIVVEDPAGAAHPVVHWTAWNIPATTTRLPAGLQERDRLNGGPLEGIMQGATSRGTVGWYGPRPPKGDKPHPYHFQILALDRTLDLPLGATRDQLAQALAGHVIGTGELVGTYAEPAGG
;
A
#
# COMPACT_ATOMS: atom_id res chain seq x y z
N VAL A 1 10.52 -11.71 25.73
CA VAL A 1 11.03 -10.74 24.72
C VAL A 1 10.56 -9.36 25.18
N ASN A 2 11.48 -8.44 25.47
CA ASN A 2 11.14 -7.04 25.75
C ASN A 2 11.70 -6.20 24.59
N ARG A 3 10.80 -5.61 23.79
CA ARG A 3 11.14 -4.75 22.65
C ARG A 3 10.29 -3.48 22.78
N PRO A 4 10.92 -2.31 23.01
CA PRO A 4 10.21 -1.04 23.03
C PRO A 4 9.44 -0.79 21.72
N GLY A 5 8.25 -0.22 21.82
CA GLY A 5 7.44 0.14 20.64
C GLY A 5 6.78 -1.03 19.92
N LEU A 6 6.67 -2.20 20.55
CA LEU A 6 5.89 -3.31 20.02
C LEU A 6 4.40 -2.95 20.05
N HIS A 7 3.72 -3.11 18.91
CA HIS A 7 2.28 -2.86 18.79
C HIS A 7 1.57 -4.03 18.12
N GLY A 8 1.78 -4.21 16.82
CA GLY A 8 1.13 -5.24 16.03
C GLY A 8 1.63 -6.65 16.36
N LEU A 9 0.69 -7.60 16.41
CA LEU A 9 0.96 -9.02 16.47
C LEU A 9 -0.13 -9.82 15.75
N THR A 10 0.24 -10.98 15.23
CA THR A 10 -0.70 -11.95 14.65
C THR A 10 -0.14 -13.36 14.81
N ILE A 11 -1.04 -14.36 14.88
CA ILE A 11 -0.67 -15.78 15.00
C ILE A 11 -1.13 -16.49 13.73
N HIS A 12 -0.23 -17.24 13.10
CA HIS A 12 -0.54 -18.04 11.91
C HIS A 12 0.27 -19.33 11.90
N ASN A 13 -0.38 -20.47 11.72
CA ASN A 13 0.25 -21.79 11.59
C ASN A 13 1.32 -22.09 12.68
N GLY A 14 0.99 -21.77 13.95
CA GLY A 14 1.90 -22.00 15.09
C GLY A 14 3.09 -21.04 15.14
N GLN A 15 3.08 -19.96 14.36
CA GLN A 15 4.05 -18.87 14.43
C GLN A 15 3.39 -17.61 14.97
N LEU A 16 4.10 -16.90 15.85
CA LEU A 16 3.80 -15.53 16.24
C LEU A 16 4.60 -14.59 15.33
N TYR A 17 3.89 -13.71 14.64
CA TYR A 17 4.49 -12.56 13.96
C TYR A 17 4.20 -11.32 14.79
N PHE A 18 5.20 -10.46 14.96
CA PHE A 18 5.06 -9.24 15.75
C PHE A 18 6.02 -8.18 15.24
N MET A 19 5.72 -6.90 15.48
CA MET A 19 6.54 -5.82 14.93
C MET A 19 6.74 -4.65 15.89
N THR A 20 7.85 -3.95 15.67
CA THR A 20 8.09 -2.58 16.14
C THR A 20 7.84 -1.61 14.99
N ALA A 21 8.14 -0.32 15.19
CA ALA A 21 8.02 0.70 14.15
C ALA A 21 8.85 0.39 12.88
N ARG A 22 9.97 -0.35 12.99
CA ARG A 22 10.91 -0.55 11.87
C ARG A 22 11.25 -2.00 11.54
N GLU A 23 10.84 -2.94 12.37
CA GLU A 23 11.25 -4.33 12.27
C GLU A 23 10.05 -5.28 12.40
N VAL A 24 10.07 -6.37 11.64
CA VAL A 24 9.12 -7.47 11.75
C VAL A 24 9.86 -8.73 12.16
N PHE A 25 9.27 -9.43 13.13
CA PHE A 25 9.81 -10.64 13.72
C PHE A 25 8.86 -11.81 13.55
N ARG A 26 9.44 -13.02 13.58
CA ARG A 26 8.72 -14.29 13.65
C ARG A 26 9.32 -15.16 14.75
N ALA A 27 8.47 -15.89 15.47
CA ALA A 27 8.91 -16.93 16.40
C ALA A 27 7.88 -18.07 16.47
N PRO A 28 8.29 -19.34 16.69
CA PRO A 28 7.36 -20.40 17.01
C PRO A 28 6.56 -20.09 18.28
N LEU A 29 5.24 -20.29 18.25
CA LEU A 29 4.39 -20.24 19.43
C LEU A 29 4.37 -21.63 20.09
N LEU A 30 4.75 -21.69 21.35
CA LEU A 30 4.87 -22.93 22.11
C LEU A 30 3.52 -23.33 22.74
N PRO A 31 3.30 -24.63 23.05
CA PRO A 31 2.02 -25.10 23.61
C PRO A 31 1.64 -24.45 24.96
N ASP A 32 2.61 -23.95 25.71
CA ASP A 32 2.42 -23.25 26.99
C ASP A 32 2.14 -21.75 26.84
N GLY A 33 2.06 -21.24 25.60
CA GLY A 33 1.90 -19.82 25.29
C GLY A 33 3.22 -19.04 25.26
N GLY A 34 4.35 -19.69 25.54
CA GLY A 34 5.68 -19.13 25.35
C GLY A 34 6.03 -18.96 23.86
N ILE A 35 7.14 -18.28 23.59
CA ILE A 35 7.67 -18.12 22.23
C ILE A 35 9.08 -18.68 22.12
N GLY A 36 9.34 -19.35 21.00
CA GLY A 36 10.64 -19.91 20.67
C GLY A 36 11.67 -18.86 20.24
N ARG A 37 12.68 -19.30 19.48
CA ARG A 37 13.72 -18.42 18.95
C ARG A 37 13.10 -17.37 18.02
N VAL A 38 13.41 -16.10 18.29
CA VAL A 38 12.99 -14.96 17.46
C VAL A 38 13.92 -14.82 16.26
N GLU A 39 13.33 -14.67 15.09
CA GLU A 39 13.96 -14.34 13.82
C GLU A 39 13.49 -12.95 13.38
N THR A 40 14.41 -12.07 13.00
CA THR A 40 14.07 -10.83 12.31
C THR A 40 13.91 -11.15 10.83
N ILE A 41 12.72 -10.90 10.27
CA ILE A 41 12.42 -11.19 8.86
C ILE A 41 12.38 -9.92 8.00
N ILE A 42 12.20 -8.75 8.62
CA ILE A 42 12.30 -7.43 7.99
C ILE A 42 12.94 -6.48 9.00
N ASP A 43 13.96 -5.72 8.60
CA ASP A 43 14.69 -4.75 9.44
C ASP A 43 14.89 -3.38 8.79
N ASP A 44 14.35 -3.19 7.58
CA ASP A 44 14.51 -2.02 6.73
C ASP A 44 13.17 -1.33 6.41
N LEU A 45 12.18 -1.39 7.31
CA LEU A 45 10.97 -0.56 7.14
C LEU A 45 11.34 0.94 7.30
N PRO A 46 10.63 1.84 6.58
CA PRO A 46 10.91 3.28 6.61
C PRO A 46 10.71 3.84 8.03
N ASP A 47 11.34 4.98 8.28
CA ASP A 47 11.11 5.73 9.52
C ASP A 47 9.62 6.03 9.71
N ALA A 48 9.15 5.88 10.94
CA ALA A 48 7.72 5.99 11.25
C ALA A 48 7.31 7.38 11.72
N GLY A 49 8.25 8.30 11.94
CA GLY A 49 7.98 9.68 12.38
C GLY A 49 6.96 9.76 13.52
N GLN A 50 5.89 10.52 13.31
CA GLN A 50 4.80 10.73 14.27
C GLN A 50 4.00 9.45 14.59
N HIS A 51 3.89 8.50 13.66
CA HIS A 51 2.98 7.33 13.76
C HIS A 51 3.76 6.02 13.94
N LEU A 52 4.34 5.84 15.14
CA LEU A 52 5.18 4.69 15.47
C LEU A 52 4.43 3.35 15.57
N ASN A 53 3.12 3.39 15.86
CA ASN A 53 2.31 2.18 16.02
C ASN A 53 1.99 1.57 14.65
N ARG A 54 2.31 0.30 14.47
CA ARG A 54 2.06 -0.46 13.25
C ARG A 54 1.42 -1.80 13.57
N THR A 55 0.52 -2.23 12.70
CA THR A 55 -0.21 -3.50 12.80
C THR A 55 0.20 -4.41 11.67
N LEU A 56 0.13 -5.71 11.92
CA LEU A 56 0.31 -6.72 10.90
C LEU A 56 -0.73 -7.83 11.05
N ALA A 57 -1.12 -8.41 9.92
CA ALA A 57 -1.97 -9.60 9.89
C ALA A 57 -1.59 -10.48 8.69
N VAL A 58 -1.75 -11.80 8.83
CA VAL A 58 -1.64 -12.71 7.70
C VAL A 58 -2.98 -12.72 6.97
N GLY A 59 -2.94 -12.39 5.68
CA GLY A 59 -4.11 -12.41 4.80
C GLY A 59 -4.42 -13.82 4.29
N PRO A 60 -5.62 -14.01 3.70
CA PRO A 60 -6.07 -15.32 3.21
C PRO A 60 -5.27 -15.84 2.01
N ASP A 61 -4.44 -15.00 1.39
CA ASP A 61 -3.51 -15.34 0.32
C ASP A 61 -2.12 -15.76 0.82
N GLU A 62 -2.00 -16.11 2.10
CA GLU A 62 -0.75 -16.57 2.75
C GLU A 62 0.37 -15.53 2.70
N MET A 63 0.01 -14.26 2.84
CA MET A 63 0.95 -13.14 2.83
C MET A 63 0.74 -12.23 4.03
N LEU A 64 1.81 -11.57 4.46
CA LEU A 64 1.75 -10.63 5.56
C LEU A 64 1.37 -9.24 5.07
N TYR A 65 0.37 -8.63 5.71
CA TYR A 65 -0.02 -7.25 5.47
C TYR A 65 0.42 -6.42 6.66
N ILE A 66 1.08 -5.30 6.41
CA ILE A 66 1.75 -4.47 7.40
C ILE A 66 1.29 -3.03 7.18
N SER A 67 0.74 -2.38 8.21
CA SER A 67 0.46 -0.95 8.13
C SER A 67 1.72 -0.12 8.33
N SER A 68 1.82 0.97 7.57
CA SER A 68 2.91 1.94 7.65
C SER A 68 2.31 3.33 7.63
N GLY A 69 2.19 3.95 8.81
CA GLY A 69 1.60 5.29 8.95
C GLY A 69 2.47 6.40 8.33
N SER A 70 1.91 7.61 8.29
CA SER A 70 2.61 8.80 7.81
C SER A 70 3.69 9.24 8.79
N THR A 71 4.69 9.98 8.30
CA THR A 71 5.76 10.50 9.17
C THR A 71 5.37 11.75 9.95
N CYS A 72 4.22 12.35 9.64
CA CYS A 72 3.83 13.68 10.10
C CYS A 72 2.30 13.87 10.15
N ASN A 73 1.85 15.04 10.58
CA ASN A 73 0.43 15.39 10.60
C ASN A 73 -0.19 15.64 9.22
N ALA A 74 0.54 16.30 8.32
CA ALA A 74 0.19 16.56 6.92
C ALA A 74 1.45 17.02 6.19
N CYS A 75 2.04 16.16 5.34
CA CYS A 75 3.24 16.48 4.58
C CYS A 75 3.48 15.45 3.46
N ASP A 76 4.35 15.82 2.53
CA ASP A 76 4.99 14.89 1.62
C ASP A 76 5.81 13.83 2.39
N GLU A 77 5.59 12.56 2.05
CA GLU A 77 6.37 11.48 2.64
C GLU A 77 7.78 11.40 2.07
N SER A 78 8.75 11.13 2.94
CA SER A 78 10.14 10.88 2.55
C SER A 78 10.39 9.50 1.93
N SER A 79 9.42 8.59 2.06
CA SER A 79 9.44 7.24 1.50
C SER A 79 8.09 6.90 0.92
N GLN A 80 8.07 6.26 -0.26
CA GLN A 80 6.84 5.75 -0.88
C GLN A 80 6.18 4.60 -0.11
N GLU A 81 6.85 4.06 0.92
CA GLU A 81 6.27 3.06 1.83
C GLU A 81 5.57 3.66 3.05
N ASN A 82 5.60 4.99 3.25
CA ASN A 82 4.85 5.66 4.31
C ASN A 82 3.44 6.05 3.87
N ALA A 83 2.53 6.13 4.83
CA ALA A 83 1.09 6.27 4.58
C ALA A 83 0.55 5.19 3.62
N THR A 84 0.92 3.94 3.86
CA THR A 84 0.58 2.78 3.03
C THR A 84 0.15 1.56 3.83
N LEU A 85 -0.46 0.61 3.12
CA LEU A 85 -0.49 -0.79 3.52
C LEU A 85 0.50 -1.58 2.65
N ILE A 86 1.41 -2.32 3.28
CA ILE A 86 2.45 -3.11 2.63
C ILE A 86 2.05 -4.58 2.63
N ARG A 87 2.28 -5.31 1.54
CA ARG A 87 2.12 -6.78 1.45
C ARG A 87 3.49 -7.44 1.28
N ALA A 88 3.84 -8.38 2.14
CA ALA A 88 5.13 -9.06 2.20
C ALA A 88 4.97 -10.60 2.24
N SER A 89 5.99 -11.33 1.81
CA SER A 89 6.06 -12.79 2.03
C SER A 89 6.23 -13.10 3.52
N LEU A 90 5.76 -14.27 3.95
CA LEU A 90 5.85 -14.70 5.36
C LEU A 90 7.29 -14.83 5.87
N ASP A 91 8.27 -14.91 4.98
CA ASP A 91 9.71 -14.88 5.29
C ASP A 91 10.34 -13.49 5.16
N GLY A 92 9.56 -12.45 4.83
CA GLY A 92 10.00 -11.06 4.69
C GLY A 92 10.85 -10.76 3.45
N LYS A 93 11.20 -11.75 2.62
CA LYS A 93 12.15 -11.59 1.51
C LYS A 93 11.61 -10.76 0.34
N SER A 94 10.29 -10.68 0.20
CA SER A 94 9.65 -9.86 -0.82
C SER A 94 8.58 -9.00 -0.16
N ARG A 95 8.46 -7.73 -0.60
CA ARG A 95 7.35 -6.87 -0.23
C ARG A 95 7.03 -5.86 -1.32
N ARG A 96 5.79 -5.35 -1.30
CA ARG A 96 5.29 -4.28 -2.17
C ARG A 96 4.32 -3.40 -1.42
N VAL A 97 4.18 -2.15 -1.85
CA VAL A 97 3.05 -1.31 -1.45
C VAL A 97 1.78 -1.95 -2.05
N TRP A 98 0.84 -2.29 -1.18
CA TRP A 98 -0.46 -2.81 -1.58
C TRP A 98 -1.42 -1.67 -1.92
N ALA A 99 -1.51 -0.66 -1.05
CA ALA A 99 -2.33 0.54 -1.22
C ALA A 99 -1.61 1.74 -0.61
N SER A 100 -1.84 2.94 -1.13
CA SER A 100 -1.18 4.18 -0.68
C SER A 100 -2.18 5.28 -0.32
N GLY A 101 -1.68 6.38 0.24
CA GLY A 101 -2.53 7.49 0.64
C GLY A 101 -3.42 7.15 1.84
N LEU A 102 -2.98 6.24 2.69
CA LEU A 102 -3.64 5.85 3.94
C LEU A 102 -2.82 6.44 5.10
N ARG A 103 -3.26 7.56 5.69
CA ARG A 103 -2.45 8.31 6.66
C ARG A 103 -2.00 7.42 7.81
N ASN A 104 -2.91 6.68 8.42
CA ASN A 104 -2.61 5.85 9.58
C ASN A 104 -3.67 4.76 9.79
N THR A 105 -3.68 3.78 8.88
CA THR A 105 -4.59 2.63 8.96
C THR A 105 -4.04 1.58 9.92
N ILE A 106 -4.35 1.71 11.21
CA ILE A 106 -3.89 0.75 12.24
C ILE A 106 -4.77 -0.51 12.27
N GLY A 107 -6.10 -0.35 12.27
CA GLY A 107 -7.03 -1.48 12.29
C GLY A 107 -7.47 -1.89 10.88
N PHE A 108 -7.22 -3.14 10.49
CA PHE A 108 -7.71 -3.72 9.24
C PHE A 108 -7.97 -5.23 9.35
N GLY A 109 -8.75 -5.78 8.41
CA GLY A 109 -9.02 -7.21 8.33
C GLY A 109 -9.78 -7.60 7.05
N TRP A 110 -10.03 -8.90 6.87
CA TRP A 110 -10.71 -9.43 5.69
C TRP A 110 -12.13 -9.84 6.03
N HIS A 111 -13.10 -9.37 5.26
CA HIS A 111 -14.49 -9.71 5.48
C HIS A 111 -14.67 -11.24 5.33
N PRO A 112 -15.24 -11.95 6.31
CA PRO A 112 -15.14 -13.41 6.41
C PRO A 112 -15.93 -14.15 5.32
N ARG A 113 -16.89 -13.49 4.65
CA ARG A 113 -17.65 -14.08 3.54
C ARG A 113 -17.07 -13.76 2.17
N THR A 114 -16.58 -12.53 1.98
CA THR A 114 -16.15 -12.06 0.64
C THR A 114 -14.65 -12.20 0.45
N GLY A 115 -13.85 -12.11 1.51
CA GLY A 115 -12.39 -12.08 1.43
C GLY A 115 -11.83 -10.70 1.08
N GLU A 116 -12.67 -9.68 1.04
CA GLU A 116 -12.27 -8.31 0.75
C GLU A 116 -11.61 -7.67 1.96
N LEU A 117 -10.57 -6.87 1.72
CA LEU A 117 -9.83 -6.18 2.75
C LEU A 117 -10.49 -4.85 3.11
N TRP A 118 -10.70 -4.63 4.40
CA TRP A 118 -11.29 -3.42 4.97
C TRP A 118 -10.38 -2.86 6.05
N GLY A 119 -10.35 -1.54 6.19
CA GLY A 119 -9.56 -0.88 7.21
C GLY A 119 -10.13 0.46 7.63
N TRP A 120 -9.62 0.92 8.77
CA TRP A 120 -9.97 2.20 9.38
C TRP A 120 -8.77 3.15 9.31
N ASP A 121 -8.90 4.26 8.60
CA ASP A 121 -7.83 5.26 8.45
C ASP A 121 -8.12 6.49 9.31
N GLN A 122 -7.12 6.91 10.10
CA GLN A 122 -7.18 8.11 10.92
C GLN A 122 -6.67 9.30 10.11
N GLY A 123 -7.46 10.37 10.03
CA GLY A 123 -7.20 11.54 9.18
C GLY A 123 -6.29 12.62 9.76
N ILE A 124 -6.17 13.75 9.05
CA ILE A 124 -5.35 14.91 9.40
C ILE A 124 -5.85 15.59 10.69
N ASP A 125 -4.92 15.88 11.61
CA ASP A 125 -5.19 16.68 12.81
C ASP A 125 -5.15 18.18 12.51
N TRP A 126 -5.68 18.99 13.43
CA TRP A 126 -5.67 20.47 13.36
C TRP A 126 -6.52 21.09 12.24
N LEU A 127 -7.47 20.34 11.67
CA LEU A 127 -8.50 20.88 10.77
C LEU A 127 -9.78 21.35 11.51
N GLY A 128 -9.77 21.29 12.84
CA GLY A 128 -10.88 21.66 13.71
C GLY A 128 -11.50 20.46 14.44
N ASN A 129 -12.59 20.68 15.17
CA ASN A 129 -13.19 19.61 15.98
C ASN A 129 -13.94 18.57 15.15
N ASP A 130 -14.42 18.92 13.96
CA ASP A 130 -15.33 18.07 13.18
C ASP A 130 -14.69 17.57 11.87
N LEU A 131 -13.43 17.92 11.63
CA LEU A 131 -12.61 17.48 10.51
C LEU A 131 -11.22 17.05 11.02
N GLN A 132 -10.56 16.07 10.40
CA GLN A 132 -11.11 15.15 9.40
C GLN A 132 -11.92 14.04 10.08
N ARG A 133 -13.07 13.66 9.50
CA ARG A 133 -13.80 12.46 9.93
C ARG A 133 -12.95 11.21 9.69
N GLU A 134 -13.07 10.27 10.61
CA GLU A 134 -12.43 8.96 10.48
C GLU A 134 -13.00 8.18 9.30
N GLU A 135 -12.20 7.37 8.63
CA GLU A 135 -12.55 6.77 7.35
C GLU A 135 -12.57 5.24 7.38
N VAL A 136 -13.66 4.63 6.90
CA VAL A 136 -13.73 3.19 6.62
C VAL A 136 -13.52 2.96 5.14
N ASN A 137 -12.43 2.29 4.81
CA ASN A 137 -11.98 2.06 3.45
C ASN A 137 -12.08 0.57 3.07
N LYS A 138 -12.59 0.29 1.87
CA LYS A 138 -12.33 -0.98 1.18
C LYS A 138 -10.98 -0.85 0.50
N ILE A 139 -9.97 -1.59 0.97
CA ILE A 139 -8.57 -1.42 0.58
C ILE A 139 -8.22 -2.35 -0.59
N GLU A 140 -7.86 -1.76 -1.73
CA GLU A 140 -7.61 -2.47 -2.98
C GLU A 140 -6.17 -2.28 -3.48
N ARG A 141 -5.64 -3.29 -4.19
CA ARG A 141 -4.29 -3.23 -4.75
C ARG A 141 -4.15 -2.05 -5.72
N GLY A 142 -3.13 -1.23 -5.48
CA GLY A 142 -2.77 -0.09 -6.31
C GLY A 142 -3.68 1.13 -6.16
N ALA A 143 -4.70 1.06 -5.29
CA ALA A 143 -5.54 2.21 -4.99
C ALA A 143 -4.81 3.21 -4.09
N ARG A 144 -5.18 4.49 -4.26
CA ARG A 144 -4.74 5.63 -3.45
C ARG A 144 -5.92 6.19 -2.68
N TYR A 145 -5.75 6.58 -1.42
CA TYR A 145 -6.84 7.03 -0.52
C TYR A 145 -6.72 8.50 -0.09
N GLY A 146 -6.23 9.36 -0.99
CA GLY A 146 -6.32 10.82 -0.83
C GLY A 146 -5.15 11.48 -0.10
N TRP A 147 -4.62 10.87 0.98
CA TRP A 147 -3.52 11.47 1.75
C TRP A 147 -2.31 11.87 0.88
N PRO A 148 -1.63 12.99 1.18
CA PRO A 148 -1.96 14.01 2.19
C PRO A 148 -2.84 15.15 1.66
N TYR A 149 -3.15 15.18 0.36
CA TYR A 149 -3.72 16.38 -0.29
C TYR A 149 -5.24 16.38 -0.37
N VAL A 150 -5.86 15.21 -0.22
CA VAL A 150 -7.32 15.04 -0.27
C VAL A 150 -7.76 14.19 0.90
N PHE A 151 -8.91 14.52 1.48
CA PHE A 151 -9.48 13.82 2.61
C PHE A 151 -11.00 13.65 2.47
N GLU A 152 -11.59 12.74 3.26
CA GLU A 152 -13.01 12.41 3.22
C GLU A 152 -13.48 12.12 1.79
N ASP A 153 -14.62 12.68 1.39
CA ASP A 153 -15.28 12.52 0.10
C ASP A 153 -14.71 13.47 -0.97
N GLY A 154 -13.38 13.57 -1.06
CA GLY A 154 -12.71 14.36 -2.09
C GLY A 154 -12.40 15.82 -1.70
N LYS A 155 -12.42 16.15 -0.41
CA LYS A 155 -12.13 17.50 0.08
C LYS A 155 -10.63 17.78 -0.01
N ARG A 156 -10.28 18.96 -0.53
CA ARG A 156 -8.87 19.40 -0.61
C ARG A 156 -8.33 19.77 0.77
N ASN A 157 -7.15 19.26 1.10
CA ASN A 157 -6.36 19.73 2.24
C ASN A 157 -5.86 21.15 1.95
N PRO A 158 -6.18 22.16 2.79
CA PRO A 158 -5.75 23.53 2.55
C PRO A 158 -4.25 23.78 2.77
N GLN A 159 -3.56 22.87 3.47
CA GLN A 159 -2.18 23.07 3.92
C GLN A 159 -1.12 22.77 2.87
N ASP A 160 -1.47 22.03 1.80
CA ASP A 160 -0.49 21.56 0.83
C ASP A 160 -1.11 21.34 -0.56
N GLU A 161 -0.26 21.16 -1.58
CA GLU A 161 -0.66 20.83 -2.95
C GLU A 161 0.13 19.64 -3.49
N PRO A 162 -0.47 18.79 -4.34
CA PRO A 162 0.26 17.71 -4.97
C PRO A 162 1.48 18.19 -5.78
N PRO A 163 2.60 17.47 -5.76
CA PRO A 163 3.82 17.88 -6.44
C PRO A 163 3.68 17.83 -7.96
N GLY A 164 4.58 18.53 -8.65
CA GLY A 164 4.63 18.55 -10.11
C GLY A 164 3.51 19.37 -10.77
N GLY A 165 2.81 20.24 -10.04
CA GLY A 165 1.71 21.03 -10.59
C GLY A 165 0.45 20.19 -10.87
N ILE A 166 0.32 19.04 -10.20
CA ILE A 166 -0.93 18.29 -10.15
C ILE A 166 -1.89 19.06 -9.23
N THR A 167 -3.14 19.22 -9.66
CA THR A 167 -4.14 19.91 -8.83
C THR A 167 -4.76 18.96 -7.80
N GLY A 168 -5.24 19.49 -6.67
CA GLY A 168 -6.04 18.71 -5.73
C GLY A 168 -7.24 18.00 -6.37
N ALA A 169 -7.85 18.57 -7.42
CA ALA A 169 -8.93 17.93 -8.17
C ALA A 169 -8.46 16.71 -9.00
N GLN A 170 -7.29 16.80 -9.64
CA GLN A 170 -6.67 15.66 -10.33
C GLN A 170 -6.30 14.55 -9.33
N TRP A 171 -5.80 14.93 -8.15
CA TRP A 171 -5.48 13.98 -7.08
C TRP A 171 -6.72 13.29 -6.52
N ALA A 172 -7.80 14.05 -6.28
CA ALA A 172 -9.08 13.51 -5.83
C ALA A 172 -9.66 12.53 -6.87
N ALA A 173 -9.61 12.87 -8.16
CA ALA A 173 -10.09 11.99 -9.24
C ALA A 173 -9.29 10.67 -9.34
N ALA A 174 -8.02 10.68 -8.94
CA ALA A 174 -7.18 9.50 -8.89
C ALA A 174 -7.28 8.72 -7.55
N SER A 175 -8.01 9.25 -6.57
CA SER A 175 -8.15 8.66 -5.24
C SER A 175 -9.49 7.92 -5.08
N ARG A 176 -9.51 6.94 -4.17
CA ARG A 176 -10.72 6.27 -3.71
C ARG A 176 -11.27 7.01 -2.51
N ASN A 177 -12.56 7.31 -2.55
CA ASN A 177 -13.28 7.87 -1.40
C ASN A 177 -13.59 6.78 -0.36
N PRO A 178 -13.71 7.15 0.92
CA PRO A 178 -14.13 6.25 1.96
C PRO A 178 -15.57 5.77 1.74
N VAL A 179 -15.82 4.55 2.20
CA VAL A 179 -17.13 3.89 2.08
C VAL A 179 -18.08 4.40 3.16
N LEU A 180 -17.59 4.47 4.39
CA LEU A 180 -18.27 5.09 5.52
C LEU A 180 -17.31 6.06 6.20
N MET A 181 -17.87 7.03 6.90
CA MET A 181 -17.10 7.95 7.74
C MET A 181 -17.67 7.94 9.15
N TYR A 182 -16.83 8.25 10.12
CA TYR A 182 -17.20 8.30 11.54
C TYR A 182 -16.72 9.60 12.20
N THR A 183 -17.11 9.80 13.46
CA THR A 183 -16.79 11.03 14.19
C THR A 183 -15.29 11.29 14.17
N ALA A 184 -14.91 12.52 13.77
CA ALA A 184 -13.52 12.96 13.73
C ALA A 184 -12.80 12.70 15.05
N HIS A 185 -11.51 12.37 14.96
CA HIS A 185 -10.60 12.17 16.09
C HIS A 185 -10.91 10.96 17.00
N ALA A 186 -11.83 10.06 16.61
CA ALA A 186 -12.19 8.90 17.44
C ALA A 186 -11.05 7.86 17.56
N ALA A 187 -10.09 7.88 16.63
CA ALA A 187 -8.85 7.09 16.63
C ALA A 187 -9.07 5.56 16.69
N GLY A 188 -9.45 4.97 15.55
CA GLY A 188 -9.60 3.51 15.42
C GLY A 188 -8.26 2.77 15.50
N MET A 189 -8.11 1.83 16.44
CA MET A 189 -6.83 1.16 16.73
C MET A 189 -6.76 -0.33 16.38
N GLN A 190 -7.89 -1.03 16.37
CA GLN A 190 -7.91 -2.45 16.00
C GLN A 190 -9.24 -2.78 15.34
N TRP A 191 -9.22 -3.73 14.42
CA TRP A 191 -10.36 -4.19 13.66
C TRP A 191 -10.51 -5.71 13.79
N ALA A 192 -11.67 -6.19 14.20
CA ALA A 192 -11.96 -7.62 14.29
C ALA A 192 -13.29 -7.96 13.63
N PHE A 193 -13.25 -8.73 12.54
CA PHE A 193 -14.46 -9.34 11.99
C PHE A 193 -14.93 -10.49 12.88
N HIS A 194 -16.23 -10.56 13.11
CA HIS A 194 -16.84 -11.65 13.84
C HIS A 194 -17.36 -12.72 12.86
N PRO A 195 -16.81 -13.96 12.86
CA PRO A 195 -17.19 -14.99 11.88
C PRO A 195 -18.57 -15.62 12.15
N GLY A 196 -19.18 -15.32 13.31
CA GLY A 196 -20.48 -15.86 13.73
C GLY A 196 -20.33 -16.97 14.77
N GLY A 197 -21.43 -17.34 15.43
CA GLY A 197 -21.46 -18.36 16.49
C GLY A 197 -20.96 -17.85 17.85
N GLY A 198 -21.51 -18.37 18.95
CA GLY A 198 -21.03 -18.07 20.32
C GLY A 198 -21.20 -16.61 20.79
N PHE A 199 -21.85 -15.78 19.99
CA PHE A 199 -22.11 -14.38 20.26
C PHE A 199 -23.44 -13.99 19.59
N GLY A 200 -24.12 -12.96 20.11
CA GLY A 200 -25.50 -12.60 19.74
C GLY A 200 -25.86 -12.75 18.25
N PRO A 201 -27.15 -13.02 17.94
CA PRO A 201 -27.61 -13.71 16.72
C PRO A 201 -27.16 -13.09 15.38
N ASP A 202 -26.80 -11.81 15.35
CA ASP A 202 -26.54 -11.07 14.11
C ASP A 202 -25.08 -10.67 13.88
N ALA A 203 -24.12 -11.08 14.73
CA ALA A 203 -22.74 -10.59 14.64
C ALA A 203 -21.95 -11.09 13.42
N ALA A 204 -22.41 -12.15 12.74
CA ALA A 204 -21.67 -12.81 11.67
C ALA A 204 -21.41 -11.90 10.45
N GLY A 205 -20.12 -11.66 10.17
CA GLY A 205 -19.64 -10.80 9.08
C GLY A 205 -19.52 -9.32 9.43
N ASP A 206 -19.99 -8.91 10.60
CA ASP A 206 -19.76 -7.55 11.07
C ASP A 206 -18.36 -7.39 11.67
N ALA A 207 -17.88 -6.15 11.70
CA ALA A 207 -16.62 -5.83 12.35
C ALA A 207 -16.83 -5.05 13.64
N PHE A 208 -15.94 -5.26 14.60
CA PHE A 208 -15.85 -4.51 15.85
C PHE A 208 -14.53 -3.75 15.87
N VAL A 209 -14.61 -2.46 16.16
CA VAL A 209 -13.46 -1.55 16.07
C VAL A 209 -13.30 -0.82 17.39
N ALA A 210 -12.08 -0.84 17.94
CA ALA A 210 -11.75 -0.10 19.15
C ALA A 210 -11.41 1.35 18.82
N MET A 211 -12.22 2.28 19.34
CA MET A 211 -11.98 3.72 19.27
C MET A 211 -11.24 4.17 20.53
N ARG A 212 -9.96 4.48 20.37
CA ARG A 212 -9.07 4.86 21.49
C ARG A 212 -9.37 6.23 22.06
N GLY A 213 -10.08 7.05 21.30
CA GLY A 213 -10.59 8.33 21.74
C GLY A 213 -9.67 9.52 21.48
N SER A 214 -10.29 10.67 21.26
CA SER A 214 -9.64 11.90 20.85
C SER A 214 -8.75 12.50 21.93
N TRP A 215 -7.63 13.08 21.51
CA TRP A 215 -6.80 13.95 22.35
C TRP A 215 -6.87 15.43 21.94
N ASN A 216 -7.29 15.71 20.70
CA ASN A 216 -7.25 17.03 20.05
C ASN A 216 -8.66 17.55 19.63
N ARG A 217 -9.72 17.07 20.26
CA ARG A 217 -11.11 17.45 19.95
C ARG A 217 -11.86 17.95 21.18
N LYS A 218 -12.72 18.96 21.01
CA LYS A 218 -13.71 19.39 22.01
C LYS A 218 -15.12 19.53 21.41
N PRO A 219 -16.15 18.81 21.92
CA PRO A 219 -16.07 17.79 22.97
C PRO A 219 -15.29 16.54 22.50
N ALA A 220 -14.83 15.72 23.44
CA ALA A 220 -14.11 14.49 23.09
C ALA A 220 -15.01 13.50 22.31
N SER A 221 -14.39 12.64 21.51
CA SER A 221 -15.03 11.57 20.72
C SER A 221 -14.28 10.24 20.87
N GLY A 222 -14.92 9.12 20.49
CA GLY A 222 -14.39 7.78 20.65
C GLY A 222 -14.55 7.27 22.09
N TYR A 223 -13.54 6.60 22.65
CA TYR A 223 -13.62 5.95 23.96
C TYR A 223 -14.74 4.90 24.00
N GLU A 224 -14.81 4.07 22.97
CA GLU A 224 -15.86 3.07 22.78
C GLU A 224 -15.42 1.94 21.85
N ILE A 225 -16.20 0.86 21.82
CA ILE A 225 -16.19 -0.11 20.73
C ILE A 225 -17.37 0.21 19.84
N VAL A 226 -17.13 0.33 18.54
CA VAL A 226 -18.18 0.45 17.53
C VAL A 226 -18.32 -0.85 16.76
N ARG A 227 -19.51 -1.07 16.20
CA ARG A 227 -19.80 -2.15 15.27
C ARG A 227 -20.02 -1.57 13.88
N VAL A 228 -19.26 -2.05 12.91
CA VAL A 228 -19.46 -1.77 11.49
C VAL A 228 -20.31 -2.89 10.90
N ARG A 229 -21.46 -2.52 10.32
CA ARG A 229 -22.47 -3.44 9.81
C ARG A 229 -22.25 -3.69 8.33
N PHE A 230 -22.28 -4.97 7.95
CA PHE A 230 -22.13 -5.40 6.57
C PHE A 230 -23.41 -6.05 6.05
N ASP A 231 -23.77 -5.77 4.80
CA ASP A 231 -24.89 -6.45 4.15
C ASP A 231 -24.52 -7.86 3.67
N ALA A 232 -25.48 -8.54 3.04
CA ALA A 232 -25.27 -9.89 2.51
C ALA A 232 -24.17 -9.96 1.44
N ASN A 233 -23.93 -8.87 0.71
CA ASN A 233 -22.91 -8.76 -0.33
C ASN A 233 -21.53 -8.38 0.23
N GLY A 234 -21.41 -8.16 1.55
CA GLY A 234 -20.16 -7.74 2.19
C GLY A 234 -19.87 -6.26 2.02
N GLN A 235 -20.88 -5.44 1.74
CA GLN A 235 -20.75 -3.99 1.68
C GLN A 235 -20.99 -3.39 3.08
N ALA A 236 -20.08 -2.52 3.55
CA ALA A 236 -20.28 -1.77 4.77
C ALA A 236 -21.45 -0.79 4.61
N THR A 237 -22.38 -0.78 5.56
CA THR A 237 -23.65 -0.02 5.48
C THR A 237 -23.82 1.04 6.57
N ARG A 238 -23.36 0.77 7.80
CA ARG A 238 -23.42 1.74 8.90
C ARG A 238 -22.41 1.41 10.01
N ILE A 239 -22.16 2.40 10.86
CA ILE A 239 -21.37 2.29 12.08
C ILE A 239 -22.28 2.62 13.25
N GLU A 240 -22.33 1.76 14.27
CA GLU A 240 -23.16 1.96 15.46
C GLU A 240 -22.35 1.72 16.75
N PRO A 241 -22.60 2.46 17.84
CA PRO A 241 -22.00 2.18 19.14
C PRO A 241 -22.33 0.75 19.59
N PHE A 242 -21.34 0.05 20.14
CA PHE A 242 -21.51 -1.31 20.65
C PHE A 242 -21.22 -1.41 22.15
N LEU A 243 -20.08 -0.89 22.60
CA LEU A 243 -19.72 -0.82 24.02
C LEU A 243 -19.22 0.58 24.35
N THR A 244 -19.97 1.29 25.18
CA THR A 244 -19.68 2.66 25.61
C THR A 244 -19.51 2.72 27.13
N GLY A 245 -19.27 3.91 27.67
CA GLY A 245 -19.12 4.12 29.12
C GLY A 245 -17.68 4.27 29.61
N PHE A 246 -16.71 4.34 28.70
CA PHE A 246 -15.31 4.65 29.06
C PHE A 246 -15.06 6.15 29.23
N MET A 247 -16.06 7.01 29.05
CA MET A 247 -15.96 8.45 29.25
C MET A 247 -16.87 8.90 30.41
N SER A 248 -16.44 9.92 31.16
CA SER A 248 -17.27 10.54 32.19
C SER A 248 -18.54 11.16 31.60
N ALA A 249 -19.61 11.23 32.40
CA ALA A 249 -20.88 11.79 31.96
C ALA A 249 -20.79 13.26 31.51
N ASP A 250 -19.82 14.02 32.02
CA ASP A 250 -19.55 15.41 31.62
C ASP A 250 -18.59 15.53 30.41
N GLY A 251 -18.07 14.41 29.90
CA GLY A 251 -17.18 14.35 28.74
C GLY A 251 -15.79 14.94 28.96
N ARG A 252 -15.36 15.11 30.22
CA ARG A 252 -14.08 15.78 30.58
C ARG A 252 -12.96 14.82 30.96
N SER A 253 -13.27 13.57 31.30
CA SER A 253 -12.28 12.54 31.63
C SER A 253 -12.69 11.18 31.07
N HIS A 254 -11.74 10.24 31.05
CA HIS A 254 -11.98 8.86 30.62
C HIS A 254 -11.59 7.87 31.72
N TYR A 255 -12.31 6.76 31.78
CA TYR A 255 -12.07 5.62 32.67
C TYR A 255 -11.24 4.52 31.99
N GLY A 256 -11.11 4.54 30.66
CA GLY A 256 -10.28 3.60 29.91
C GLY A 256 -10.14 4.02 28.45
N ARG A 257 -9.17 3.41 27.75
CA ARG A 257 -8.84 3.70 26.35
C ARG A 257 -8.81 2.40 25.54
N PRO A 258 -9.91 2.04 24.87
CA PRO A 258 -9.96 0.84 24.05
C PRO A 258 -8.87 0.83 22.98
N CYS A 259 -8.16 -0.28 22.82
CA CYS A 259 -7.08 -0.42 21.85
C CYS A 259 -7.20 -1.68 21.01
N GLY A 260 -7.09 -2.86 21.63
CA GLY A 260 -7.18 -4.15 20.95
C GLY A 260 -8.58 -4.75 21.00
N VAL A 261 -8.97 -5.46 19.95
CA VAL A 261 -10.19 -6.28 19.85
C VAL A 261 -9.82 -7.62 19.23
N ALA A 262 -10.29 -8.72 19.80
CA ALA A 262 -10.18 -10.05 19.23
C ALA A 262 -11.44 -10.88 19.51
N VAL A 263 -11.74 -11.83 18.64
CA VAL A 263 -12.84 -12.79 18.83
C VAL A 263 -12.27 -14.07 19.45
N MET A 264 -12.79 -14.46 20.61
CA MET A 264 -12.42 -15.71 21.28
C MET A 264 -13.10 -16.91 20.62
N ARG A 265 -12.58 -18.11 20.88
CA ARG A 265 -13.12 -19.37 20.30
C ARG A 265 -14.57 -19.65 20.67
N ASP A 266 -15.05 -19.10 21.76
CA ASP A 266 -16.44 -19.22 22.20
C ASP A 266 -17.34 -18.10 21.65
N GLY A 267 -16.84 -17.23 20.76
CA GLY A 267 -17.56 -16.08 20.19
C GLY A 267 -17.46 -14.80 21.01
N SER A 268 -17.04 -14.86 22.27
CA SER A 268 -16.91 -13.64 23.09
C SER A 268 -15.85 -12.68 22.53
N LEU A 269 -16.06 -11.37 22.74
CA LEU A 269 -15.07 -10.36 22.36
C LEU A 269 -14.10 -10.12 23.51
N LEU A 270 -12.80 -10.13 23.21
CA LEU A 270 -11.74 -9.69 24.12
C LEU A 270 -11.32 -8.28 23.72
N LEU A 271 -11.25 -7.39 24.71
CA LEU A 271 -10.93 -5.97 24.52
C LEU A 271 -9.78 -5.58 25.43
N SER A 272 -8.84 -4.79 24.95
CA SER A 272 -7.81 -4.19 25.80
C SER A 272 -8.03 -2.71 26.04
N ASP A 273 -7.72 -2.28 27.25
CA ASP A 273 -7.56 -0.89 27.65
C ASP A 273 -6.07 -0.63 27.93
N ASP A 274 -5.44 0.14 27.04
CA ASP A 274 -4.00 0.36 27.10
C ASP A 274 -3.59 1.35 28.20
N ALA A 275 -4.49 2.22 28.65
CA ALA A 275 -4.20 3.21 29.68
C ALA A 275 -4.13 2.59 31.08
N ASN A 276 -4.95 1.57 31.34
CA ASN A 276 -5.05 0.92 32.66
C ASN A 276 -4.48 -0.50 32.70
N GLY A 277 -4.09 -1.08 31.56
CA GLY A 277 -3.60 -2.45 31.50
C GLY A 277 -4.67 -3.50 31.79
N VAL A 278 -5.93 -3.23 31.42
CA VAL A 278 -7.09 -4.09 31.69
C VAL A 278 -7.50 -4.85 30.42
N LEU A 279 -7.88 -6.11 30.59
CA LEU A 279 -8.57 -6.89 29.57
C LEU A 279 -10.02 -7.10 29.97
N TYR A 280 -10.94 -6.75 29.09
CA TYR A 280 -12.38 -7.00 29.25
C TYR A 280 -12.78 -8.16 28.34
N ARG A 281 -13.67 -9.02 28.83
CA ARG A 281 -14.35 -10.02 28.01
C ARG A 281 -15.83 -9.70 27.96
N VAL A 282 -16.35 -9.51 26.75
CA VAL A 282 -17.76 -9.24 26.50
C VAL A 282 -18.42 -10.53 26.04
N THR A 283 -19.40 -10.99 26.79
CA THR A 283 -20.22 -12.18 26.47
C THR A 283 -21.65 -11.76 26.15
N TYR A 284 -22.35 -12.60 25.42
CA TYR A 284 -23.78 -12.46 25.20
C TYR A 284 -24.52 -13.49 26.06
N ASP A 285 -25.38 -13.03 26.97
CA ASP A 285 -26.12 -13.93 27.85
C ASP A 285 -27.04 -14.84 27.03
N GLY A 286 -26.93 -16.15 27.28
CA GLY A 286 -27.64 -17.17 26.51
C GLY A 286 -26.98 -17.56 25.18
N ALA A 287 -25.84 -16.96 24.80
CA ALA A 287 -25.05 -17.50 23.70
C ALA A 287 -24.56 -18.91 24.04
N GLN A 288 -24.71 -19.82 23.08
CA GLN A 288 -24.19 -21.18 23.14
C GLN A 288 -23.34 -21.45 21.90
N GLY A 289 -22.39 -22.37 22.04
CA GLY A 289 -21.52 -22.81 20.94
C GLY A 289 -20.20 -22.05 20.86
N SER A 290 -19.53 -22.21 19.72
CA SER A 290 -18.21 -21.65 19.43
C SER A 290 -18.28 -20.68 18.25
N ALA A 291 -17.33 -19.75 18.21
CA ALA A 291 -17.09 -18.96 17.01
C ALA A 291 -16.80 -19.90 15.83
N ALA A 292 -17.36 -19.58 14.66
CA ALA A 292 -16.95 -20.22 13.42
C ALA A 292 -15.46 -19.94 13.17
N PRO A 293 -14.72 -20.85 12.50
CA PRO A 293 -13.35 -20.59 12.08
C PRO A 293 -13.29 -19.31 11.24
N TYR A 294 -12.43 -18.38 11.62
CA TYR A 294 -12.16 -17.20 10.80
C TYR A 294 -11.26 -17.62 9.62
N ALA A 295 -11.88 -17.85 8.47
CA ALA A 295 -11.24 -18.31 7.24
C ALA A 295 -11.77 -17.52 6.03
N PRO A 296 -11.41 -16.23 5.89
CA PRO A 296 -11.86 -15.42 4.77
C PRO A 296 -11.40 -16.02 3.42
N PRO A 297 -12.20 -15.94 2.35
CA PRO A 297 -11.80 -16.41 1.03
C PRO A 297 -10.53 -15.72 0.50
N ALA A 298 -9.63 -16.48 -0.11
CA ALA A 298 -8.39 -15.96 -0.70
C ALA A 298 -8.58 -15.30 -2.08
N GLY A 299 -9.66 -15.64 -2.78
CA GLY A 299 -9.93 -15.27 -4.18
C GLY A 299 -9.68 -13.79 -4.49
N PRO A 300 -10.34 -12.84 -3.80
CA PRO A 300 -10.17 -11.41 -4.10
C PRO A 300 -8.72 -10.91 -3.96
N MET A 301 -7.96 -11.45 -3.01
CA MET A 301 -6.58 -11.03 -2.79
C MET A 301 -5.65 -11.63 -3.85
N LEU A 302 -5.84 -12.92 -4.18
CA LEU A 302 -5.08 -13.61 -5.23
C LEU A 302 -5.32 -13.01 -6.61
N GLU A 303 -6.59 -12.74 -6.96
CA GLU A 303 -6.97 -12.08 -8.22
C GLU A 303 -6.33 -10.71 -8.35
N GLN A 304 -6.40 -9.89 -7.28
CA GLN A 304 -5.74 -8.60 -7.26
C GLN A 304 -4.23 -8.73 -7.41
N ALA A 305 -3.58 -9.65 -6.70
CA ALA A 305 -2.14 -9.85 -6.76
C ALA A 305 -1.65 -10.31 -8.15
N ALA A 306 -2.47 -11.06 -8.89
CA ALA A 306 -2.14 -11.56 -10.22
C ALA A 306 -2.22 -10.51 -11.35
N ARG A 307 -2.90 -9.38 -11.15
CA ARG A 307 -3.05 -8.33 -12.19
C ARG A 307 -1.68 -7.88 -12.73
N GLY A 308 -1.54 -7.88 -14.05
CA GLY A 308 -0.31 -7.49 -14.76
C GLY A 308 0.86 -8.47 -14.64
N SER A 309 0.63 -9.69 -14.15
CA SER A 309 1.64 -10.76 -14.06
C SER A 309 1.43 -11.80 -15.16
N ASN A 310 2.49 -12.54 -15.51
CA ASN A 310 2.50 -13.57 -16.56
C ASN A 310 2.04 -13.06 -17.93
N VAL A 311 2.50 -11.87 -18.31
CA VAL A 311 2.23 -11.24 -19.62
C VAL A 311 3.53 -11.04 -20.41
N PRO A 312 3.52 -10.96 -21.75
CA PRO A 312 4.74 -10.66 -22.51
C PRO A 312 5.24 -9.24 -22.22
N LEU A 313 6.54 -9.01 -22.46
CA LEU A 313 7.14 -7.67 -22.46
C LEU A 313 6.39 -6.73 -23.40
N LEU A 314 6.43 -5.41 -23.15
CA LEU A 314 5.58 -4.46 -23.86
C LEU A 314 5.79 -4.50 -25.37
N LEU A 315 7.04 -4.49 -25.84
CA LEU A 315 7.38 -4.57 -27.26
C LEU A 315 7.03 -5.92 -27.91
N GLN A 316 6.77 -6.95 -27.12
CA GLN A 316 6.31 -8.26 -27.61
C GLN A 316 4.78 -8.33 -27.74
N ARG A 317 4.06 -7.36 -27.17
CA ARG A 317 2.60 -7.26 -27.25
C ARG A 317 2.15 -6.52 -28.51
N ALA A 318 0.90 -6.71 -28.91
CA ALA A 318 0.35 -6.05 -30.10
C ALA A 318 0.34 -4.52 -29.94
N GLU A 319 0.05 -4.05 -28.73
CA GLU A 319 -0.05 -2.64 -28.37
C GLU A 319 1.29 -1.90 -28.43
N GLY A 320 2.41 -2.61 -28.24
CA GLY A 320 3.76 -2.05 -28.30
C GLY A 320 4.40 -2.06 -29.69
N LYS A 321 3.74 -2.64 -30.71
CA LYS A 321 4.29 -2.71 -32.07
C LYS A 321 4.14 -1.37 -32.79
N ALA A 322 5.20 -0.95 -33.48
CA ALA A 322 5.14 0.22 -34.33
C ALA A 322 4.27 -0.02 -35.58
N SER A 323 3.40 0.95 -35.88
CA SER A 323 2.59 0.96 -37.09
C SER A 323 3.44 1.19 -38.34
N GLY A 324 3.12 0.52 -39.46
CA GLY A 324 3.64 0.87 -40.79
C GLY A 324 5.15 0.68 -41.04
N GLY A 325 5.82 -0.22 -40.31
CA GLY A 325 7.28 -0.41 -40.42
C GLY A 325 8.10 0.65 -39.67
N GLY A 326 7.54 1.17 -38.57
CA GLY A 326 8.01 2.34 -37.83
C GLY A 326 9.50 2.38 -37.46
N GLY A 327 9.96 3.59 -37.14
CA GLY A 327 11.37 3.91 -36.97
C GLY A 327 12.08 3.08 -35.89
N THR A 328 13.33 2.71 -36.14
CA THR A 328 14.21 2.11 -35.14
C THR A 328 14.81 3.20 -34.26
N ILE A 329 14.75 3.00 -32.94
CA ILE A 329 15.35 3.90 -31.95
C ILE A 329 16.64 3.26 -31.43
N ALA A 330 17.77 3.94 -31.56
CA ALA A 330 19.00 3.55 -30.89
C ALA A 330 18.92 4.02 -29.42
N VAL A 331 18.94 3.08 -28.47
CA VAL A 331 18.84 3.36 -27.02
C VAL A 331 20.19 3.09 -26.35
N THR A 332 20.64 4.01 -25.50
CA THR A 332 21.91 3.91 -24.77
C THR A 332 21.74 4.36 -23.32
N ALA A 333 22.57 3.81 -22.44
CA ALA A 333 22.71 4.26 -21.06
C ALA A 333 24.16 4.72 -20.83
N GLN A 334 24.35 5.74 -20.00
CA GLN A 334 25.70 6.19 -19.64
C GLN A 334 26.41 5.18 -18.73
N ALA A 335 25.65 4.49 -17.88
CA ALA A 335 26.18 3.65 -16.80
C ALA A 335 26.58 2.23 -17.25
N PHE A 336 26.04 1.74 -18.37
CA PHE A 336 26.30 0.38 -18.86
C PHE A 336 26.11 0.27 -20.38
N ARG A 337 26.81 -0.70 -20.98
CA ARG A 337 26.64 -1.07 -22.39
C ARG A 337 25.53 -2.10 -22.56
N ALA A 338 25.02 -2.27 -23.78
CA ALA A 338 24.05 -3.35 -24.09
C ALA A 338 24.56 -4.73 -23.63
N ASN A 339 23.68 -5.47 -22.94
CA ASN A 339 23.93 -6.73 -22.25
C ASN A 339 25.01 -6.68 -21.15
N GLY A 340 25.47 -5.49 -20.79
CA GLY A 340 26.41 -5.25 -19.69
C GLY A 340 25.72 -5.25 -18.32
N THR A 341 26.53 -5.23 -17.27
CA THR A 341 26.06 -5.18 -15.89
C THR A 341 25.60 -3.77 -15.54
N ILE A 342 24.40 -3.64 -14.99
CA ILE A 342 23.88 -2.40 -14.40
C ILE A 342 24.65 -2.17 -13.08
N PRO A 343 25.26 -1.00 -12.86
CA PRO A 343 25.94 -0.71 -11.60
C PRO A 343 25.02 -0.81 -10.37
N ARG A 344 25.59 -1.30 -9.26
CA ARG A 344 24.87 -1.51 -7.98
C ARG A 344 24.16 -0.28 -7.45
N GLU A 345 24.70 0.92 -7.70
CA GLU A 345 24.08 2.18 -7.30
C GLU A 345 22.68 2.42 -7.90
N HIS A 346 22.35 1.80 -9.04
CA HIS A 346 21.02 1.86 -9.65
C HIS A 346 20.05 0.77 -9.15
N SER A 347 20.51 -0.11 -8.27
CA SER A 347 19.73 -1.20 -7.66
C SER A 347 19.24 -0.82 -6.27
N GLU A 348 18.25 -1.56 -5.78
CA GLU A 348 17.74 -1.43 -4.40
C GLU A 348 18.74 -1.90 -3.34
N TYR A 349 19.82 -2.58 -3.73
CA TYR A 349 20.92 -2.91 -2.84
C TYR A 349 21.95 -1.76 -2.72
N GLY A 350 21.88 -0.78 -3.63
CA GLY A 350 22.70 0.43 -3.63
C GLY A 350 21.87 1.67 -3.30
N LEU A 351 21.97 2.70 -4.15
CA LEU A 351 21.30 3.98 -3.96
C LEU A 351 19.92 4.04 -4.66
N GLY A 352 19.55 3.02 -5.45
CA GLY A 352 18.24 2.87 -6.08
C GLY A 352 17.92 3.86 -7.21
N PHE A 353 18.81 4.78 -7.60
CA PHE A 353 18.45 5.86 -8.52
C PHE A 353 18.43 5.41 -9.99
N SER A 354 17.54 5.99 -10.80
CA SER A 354 17.41 5.63 -12.22
C SER A 354 18.69 5.89 -13.02
N PRO A 355 19.05 5.03 -14.00
CA PRO A 355 20.18 5.30 -14.88
C PRO A 355 19.87 6.42 -15.86
N ALA A 356 20.90 7.18 -16.27
CA ALA A 356 20.77 8.14 -17.35
C ALA A 356 20.58 7.41 -18.69
N LEU A 357 19.55 7.80 -19.45
CA LEU A 357 19.20 7.22 -20.74
C LEU A 357 19.28 8.27 -21.85
N SER A 358 19.71 7.84 -23.03
CA SER A 358 19.69 8.65 -24.25
C SER A 358 19.21 7.81 -25.42
N TRP A 359 18.48 8.41 -26.36
CA TRP A 359 17.99 7.73 -27.55
C TRP A 359 18.00 8.60 -28.81
N SER A 360 17.93 7.98 -29.99
CA SER A 360 17.82 8.71 -31.26
C SER A 360 16.42 9.30 -31.45
N ALA A 361 16.34 10.52 -31.99
CA ALA A 361 15.06 11.15 -32.34
C ALA A 361 14.33 10.38 -33.46
N VAL A 362 12.99 10.33 -33.40
CA VAL A 362 12.13 9.76 -34.44
C VAL A 362 11.35 10.87 -35.13
N PRO A 363 11.48 11.05 -36.47
CA PRO A 363 10.69 12.01 -37.21
C PRO A 363 9.17 11.81 -37.02
N GLY A 364 8.44 12.89 -36.78
CA GLY A 364 6.99 12.85 -36.56
C GLY A 364 6.56 12.48 -35.13
N ALA A 365 7.50 12.15 -34.23
CA ALA A 365 7.18 11.93 -32.83
C ALA A 365 6.64 13.20 -32.18
N LYS A 366 5.55 13.06 -31.42
CA LYS A 366 5.01 14.11 -30.53
C LYS A 366 5.35 13.86 -29.07
N ALA A 367 5.58 12.61 -28.70
CA ALA A 367 6.04 12.22 -27.38
C ALA A 367 6.83 10.90 -27.41
N TYR A 368 7.53 10.59 -26.33
CA TYR A 368 8.07 9.25 -26.06
C TYR A 368 7.46 8.65 -24.79
N ALA A 369 7.48 7.32 -24.73
CA ALA A 369 7.22 6.52 -23.54
C ALA A 369 8.39 5.58 -23.25
N ILE A 370 8.58 5.27 -21.96
CA ILE A 370 9.59 4.34 -21.45
C ILE A 370 8.88 3.28 -20.64
N VAL A 371 9.24 2.02 -20.87
CA VAL A 371 8.86 0.90 -20.01
C VAL A 371 10.10 0.07 -19.72
N VAL A 372 10.40 -0.14 -18.42
CA VAL A 372 11.49 -1.02 -17.98
C VAL A 372 10.92 -2.24 -17.30
N GLU A 373 11.27 -3.43 -17.80
CA GLU A 373 10.71 -4.71 -17.39
C GLU A 373 11.79 -5.77 -17.16
N ASP A 374 11.61 -6.59 -16.13
CA ASP A 374 12.42 -7.78 -15.80
C ASP A 374 11.55 -9.04 -15.99
N PRO A 375 11.74 -9.83 -17.07
CA PRO A 375 10.98 -11.05 -17.32
C PRO A 375 11.42 -12.24 -16.45
N ALA A 376 12.55 -12.17 -15.74
CA ALA A 376 13.04 -13.23 -14.86
C ALA A 376 12.53 -13.08 -13.40
N GLY A 377 12.03 -11.90 -13.04
CA GLY A 377 11.45 -11.64 -11.72
C GLY A 377 10.09 -12.32 -11.49
N ALA A 378 9.68 -12.40 -10.22
CA ALA A 378 8.55 -13.21 -9.76
C ALA A 378 7.16 -12.90 -10.36
N ALA A 379 6.99 -11.74 -11.01
CA ALA A 379 5.72 -11.36 -11.65
C ALA A 379 5.66 -11.69 -13.16
N HIS A 380 6.81 -11.90 -13.82
CA HIS A 380 6.90 -12.22 -15.25
C HIS A 380 6.03 -11.32 -16.17
N PRO A 381 6.39 -10.03 -16.39
CA PRO A 381 7.57 -9.35 -15.88
C PRO A 381 7.31 -8.55 -14.60
N VAL A 382 8.39 -8.25 -13.88
CA VAL A 382 8.42 -7.15 -12.90
C VAL A 382 8.58 -5.84 -13.65
N VAL A 383 7.66 -4.90 -13.46
CA VAL A 383 7.73 -3.55 -14.02
C VAL A 383 8.55 -2.68 -13.07
N HIS A 384 9.68 -2.17 -13.57
CA HIS A 384 10.62 -1.32 -12.85
C HIS A 384 10.39 0.16 -13.10
N TRP A 385 9.87 0.55 -14.26
CA TRP A 385 9.58 1.94 -14.56
C TRP A 385 8.58 2.06 -15.70
N THR A 386 7.64 2.99 -15.57
CA THR A 386 6.82 3.48 -16.67
C THR A 386 6.85 5.01 -16.68
N ALA A 387 7.08 5.59 -17.85
CA ALA A 387 7.01 7.03 -18.06
C ALA A 387 6.43 7.34 -19.45
N TRP A 388 5.67 8.42 -19.58
CA TRP A 388 5.09 8.85 -20.85
C TRP A 388 4.97 10.38 -20.93
N ASN A 389 4.53 10.86 -22.10
CA ASN A 389 4.50 12.29 -22.42
C ASN A 389 5.88 12.95 -22.32
N ILE A 390 6.95 12.19 -22.57
CA ILE A 390 8.29 12.77 -22.73
C ILE A 390 8.30 13.63 -23.99
N PRO A 391 8.60 14.94 -23.91
CA PRO A 391 8.51 15.83 -25.06
C PRO A 391 9.33 15.29 -26.25
N ALA A 392 8.83 15.48 -27.48
CA ALA A 392 9.53 15.05 -28.69
C ALA A 392 10.96 15.63 -28.84
N THR A 393 11.20 16.79 -28.23
CA THR A 393 12.50 17.48 -28.16
C THR A 393 13.44 16.89 -27.10
N THR A 394 12.93 16.08 -26.17
CA THR A 394 13.70 15.42 -25.12
C THR A 394 14.08 14.01 -25.60
N THR A 395 15.37 13.82 -25.87
CA THR A 395 15.97 12.54 -26.29
C THR A 395 16.98 11.99 -25.27
N ARG A 396 16.98 12.57 -24.07
CA ARG A 396 17.85 12.23 -22.96
C ARG A 396 17.15 12.49 -21.65
N LEU A 397 17.29 11.56 -20.71
CA LEU A 397 16.93 11.74 -19.30
C LEU A 397 18.17 11.61 -18.42
N PRO A 398 18.36 12.51 -17.44
CA PRO A 398 19.42 12.38 -16.44
C PRO A 398 19.15 11.18 -15.53
N ALA A 399 20.19 10.74 -14.83
CA ALA A 399 20.06 9.77 -13.76
C ALA A 399 19.34 10.40 -12.55
N GLY A 400 18.73 9.57 -11.70
CA GLY A 400 18.14 10.01 -10.42
C GLY A 400 16.94 10.93 -10.58
N LEU A 401 16.04 10.57 -11.49
CA LEU A 401 14.74 11.24 -11.59
C LEU A 401 13.94 11.04 -10.31
N GLN A 402 13.18 12.07 -9.93
CA GLN A 402 12.32 12.04 -8.75
C GLN A 402 11.20 11.00 -8.93
N GLU A 403 10.92 10.25 -7.89
CA GLU A 403 9.86 9.23 -7.88
C GLU A 403 8.50 9.87 -7.53
N ARG A 404 7.86 10.48 -8.53
CA ARG A 404 6.56 11.17 -8.39
C ARG A 404 5.74 11.07 -9.68
N ASP A 405 4.42 11.25 -9.57
CA ASP A 405 3.50 11.12 -10.70
C ASP A 405 3.83 12.03 -11.89
N ARG A 406 4.22 13.29 -11.64
CA ARG A 406 4.60 14.24 -12.70
C ARG A 406 5.94 14.91 -12.39
N LEU A 407 6.87 14.82 -13.33
CA LEU A 407 8.12 15.56 -13.31
C LEU A 407 7.91 16.97 -13.85
N ASN A 408 8.73 17.90 -13.36
CA ASN A 408 8.72 19.29 -13.74
C ASN A 408 10.14 19.84 -13.88
N GLY A 409 10.28 20.95 -14.59
CA GLY A 409 11.54 21.67 -14.79
C GLY A 409 12.25 21.34 -16.10
N GLY A 410 12.41 22.36 -16.94
CA GLY A 410 13.20 22.29 -18.17
C GLY A 410 12.78 21.14 -19.09
N PRO A 411 13.69 20.24 -19.49
CA PRO A 411 13.38 19.14 -20.40
C PRO A 411 12.50 18.02 -19.78
N LEU A 412 12.26 18.08 -18.46
CA LEU A 412 11.43 17.11 -17.73
C LEU A 412 9.98 17.56 -17.57
N GLU A 413 9.66 18.78 -18.00
CA GLU A 413 8.34 19.39 -17.81
C GLU A 413 7.22 18.53 -18.42
N GLY A 414 6.26 18.14 -17.58
CA GLY A 414 5.06 17.41 -18.01
C GLY A 414 5.26 15.90 -18.22
N ILE A 415 6.45 15.35 -17.96
CA ILE A 415 6.67 13.90 -18.02
C ILE A 415 5.87 13.24 -16.91
N MET A 416 5.03 12.28 -17.28
CA MET A 416 4.24 11.49 -16.35
C MET A 416 4.96 10.19 -16.02
N GLN A 417 4.82 9.70 -14.79
CA GLN A 417 5.30 8.39 -14.35
C GLN A 417 4.15 7.58 -13.77
N GLY A 418 4.22 6.25 -13.94
CA GLY A 418 3.16 5.32 -13.55
C GLY A 418 3.61 4.33 -12.48
N ALA A 419 2.68 3.43 -12.14
CA ALA A 419 2.87 2.41 -11.13
C ALA A 419 3.85 1.32 -11.58
N THR A 420 4.70 0.88 -10.64
CA THR A 420 5.61 -0.26 -10.78
C THR A 420 5.01 -1.52 -10.16
N SER A 421 5.63 -2.67 -10.40
CA SER A 421 5.26 -3.91 -9.69
C SER A 421 5.50 -3.85 -8.18
N ARG A 422 6.30 -2.87 -7.71
CA ARG A 422 6.54 -2.58 -6.30
C ARG A 422 5.38 -1.82 -5.64
N GLY A 423 4.40 -1.36 -6.44
CA GLY A 423 3.27 -0.55 -5.98
C GLY A 423 3.60 0.93 -5.77
N THR A 424 4.80 1.34 -6.19
CA THR A 424 5.32 2.72 -6.13
C THR A 424 5.25 3.37 -7.51
N VAL A 425 5.46 4.69 -7.58
CA VAL A 425 5.57 5.42 -8.86
C VAL A 425 7.02 5.76 -9.20
N GLY A 426 7.31 5.87 -10.48
CA GLY A 426 8.66 6.20 -10.97
C GLY A 426 9.57 4.97 -11.08
N TRP A 427 10.88 5.20 -11.01
CA TRP A 427 11.87 4.13 -11.11
C TRP A 427 11.93 3.33 -9.82
N TYR A 428 12.02 2.01 -9.96
CA TYR A 428 12.32 1.06 -8.90
C TYR A 428 13.53 0.23 -9.34
N GLY A 429 14.59 0.22 -8.53
CA GLY A 429 15.84 -0.44 -8.91
C GLY A 429 15.73 -1.97 -9.04
N PRO A 430 16.66 -2.63 -9.75
CA PRO A 430 16.87 -4.07 -9.64
C PRO A 430 16.96 -4.54 -8.19
N ARG A 431 16.24 -5.61 -7.85
CA ARG A 431 16.34 -6.30 -6.55
C ARG A 431 16.10 -7.80 -6.70
N PRO A 432 16.85 -8.50 -7.57
CA PRO A 432 16.75 -9.96 -7.65
C PRO A 432 17.18 -10.57 -6.31
N PRO A 433 16.66 -11.74 -5.90
CA PRO A 433 17.14 -12.43 -4.72
C PRO A 433 18.68 -12.59 -4.73
N LYS A 434 19.30 -12.43 -3.55
CA LYS A 434 20.75 -12.58 -3.42
C LYS A 434 21.19 -13.98 -3.83
N GLY A 435 22.20 -14.07 -4.68
CA GLY A 435 22.74 -15.33 -5.21
C GLY A 435 22.04 -15.86 -6.46
N ASP A 436 20.97 -15.21 -6.93
CA ASP A 436 20.33 -15.58 -8.20
C ASP A 436 21.24 -15.28 -9.41
N LYS A 437 20.95 -15.94 -10.53
CA LYS A 437 21.59 -15.65 -11.81
C LYS A 437 21.27 -14.20 -12.22
N PRO A 438 22.11 -13.54 -13.06
CA PRO A 438 21.78 -12.22 -13.58
C PRO A 438 20.43 -12.17 -14.28
N HIS A 439 19.54 -11.30 -13.79
CA HIS A 439 18.28 -10.99 -14.43
C HIS A 439 18.50 -9.99 -15.57
N PRO A 440 17.81 -10.12 -16.71
CA PRO A 440 17.79 -9.12 -17.77
C PRO A 440 16.76 -8.02 -17.46
N TYR A 441 17.12 -6.77 -17.73
CA TYR A 441 16.27 -5.60 -17.58
C TYR A 441 16.13 -4.91 -18.93
N HIS A 442 14.91 -4.90 -19.46
CA HIS A 442 14.57 -4.43 -20.80
C HIS A 442 14.11 -2.98 -20.75
N PHE A 443 14.97 -2.04 -21.15
CA PHE A 443 14.66 -0.62 -21.27
C PHE A 443 14.06 -0.35 -22.65
N GLN A 444 12.73 -0.31 -22.72
CA GLN A 444 11.97 -0.17 -23.96
C GLN A 444 11.54 1.29 -24.15
N ILE A 445 11.90 1.88 -25.29
CA ILE A 445 11.53 3.25 -25.67
C ILE A 445 10.57 3.19 -26.85
N LEU A 446 9.46 3.93 -26.77
CA LEU A 446 8.45 4.01 -27.81
C LEU A 446 8.26 5.48 -28.21
N ALA A 447 8.33 5.77 -29.51
CA ALA A 447 7.98 7.07 -30.08
C ALA A 447 6.50 7.07 -30.48
N LEU A 448 5.79 8.15 -30.13
CA LEU A 448 4.33 8.26 -30.26
C LEU A 448 3.95 9.43 -31.18
N ASP A 449 2.89 9.26 -31.96
CA ASP A 449 2.30 10.32 -32.79
C ASP A 449 1.39 11.29 -32.02
N ARG A 450 1.28 11.11 -30.70
CA ARG A 450 0.44 11.90 -29.78
C ARG A 450 0.95 11.85 -28.34
N THR A 451 0.42 12.76 -27.52
CA THR A 451 0.43 12.62 -26.06
C THR A 451 -0.71 11.71 -25.60
N LEU A 452 -0.54 11.15 -24.40
CA LEU A 452 -1.48 10.24 -23.76
C LEU A 452 -2.17 10.93 -22.58
N ASP A 453 -3.46 10.64 -22.41
CA ASP A 453 -4.27 11.08 -21.27
C ASP A 453 -4.56 9.85 -20.40
N LEU A 454 -3.83 9.74 -19.29
CA LEU A 454 -3.86 8.60 -18.37
C LEU A 454 -4.00 9.13 -16.94
N PRO A 455 -4.72 8.40 -16.05
CA PRO A 455 -4.84 8.79 -14.65
C PRO A 455 -3.48 8.75 -13.94
N LEU A 456 -3.37 9.47 -12.82
CA LEU A 456 -2.21 9.38 -11.93
C LEU A 456 -2.05 7.94 -11.43
N GLY A 457 -0.80 7.48 -11.27
CA GLY A 457 -0.51 6.09 -10.92
C GLY A 457 -0.92 5.05 -11.96
N ALA A 458 -1.13 5.43 -13.24
CA ALA A 458 -1.50 4.49 -14.29
C ALA A 458 -0.56 3.28 -14.35
N THR A 459 -1.15 2.10 -14.52
CA THR A 459 -0.42 0.84 -14.63
C THR A 459 0.20 0.67 -16.01
N ARG A 460 1.19 -0.22 -16.09
CA ARG A 460 1.79 -0.64 -17.36
C ARG A 460 0.77 -1.13 -18.39
N ASP A 461 -0.28 -1.84 -17.97
CA ASP A 461 -1.31 -2.32 -18.91
C ASP A 461 -2.25 -1.22 -19.39
N GLN A 462 -2.57 -0.22 -18.55
CA GLN A 462 -3.30 0.98 -19.01
C GLN A 462 -2.46 1.80 -20.00
N LEU A 463 -1.15 1.92 -19.73
CA LEU A 463 -0.21 2.53 -20.68
C LEU A 463 -0.20 1.75 -22.00
N ALA A 464 -0.07 0.41 -21.96
CA ALA A 464 -0.14 -0.43 -23.16
C ALA A 464 -1.41 -0.17 -23.97
N GLN A 465 -2.58 -0.14 -23.33
CA GLN A 465 -3.85 0.16 -24.01
C GLN A 465 -3.84 1.53 -24.68
N ALA A 466 -3.31 2.56 -24.04
CA ALA A 466 -3.21 3.91 -24.61
C ALA A 466 -2.18 4.03 -25.75
N LEU A 467 -1.19 3.13 -25.80
CA LEU A 467 -0.19 3.07 -26.87
C LEU A 467 -0.72 2.44 -28.17
N ALA A 468 -1.73 1.59 -28.07
CA ALA A 468 -2.22 0.79 -29.20
C ALA A 468 -2.56 1.66 -30.43
N GLY A 469 -1.89 1.38 -31.55
CA GLY A 469 -2.06 2.09 -32.82
C GLY A 469 -1.31 3.42 -32.96
N HIS A 470 -0.69 3.93 -31.89
CA HIS A 470 -0.03 5.24 -31.84
C HIS A 470 1.50 5.19 -31.80
N VAL A 471 2.07 3.98 -31.73
CA VAL A 471 3.52 3.77 -31.77
C VAL A 471 4.04 3.92 -33.20
N ILE A 472 4.97 4.85 -33.42
CA ILE A 472 5.59 5.13 -34.72
C ILE A 472 7.08 4.78 -34.78
N GLY A 473 7.67 4.39 -33.66
CA GLY A 473 9.04 3.90 -33.59
C GLY A 473 9.33 3.24 -32.24
N THR A 474 10.28 2.31 -32.23
CA THR A 474 10.63 1.53 -31.03
C THR A 474 12.13 1.27 -30.95
N GLY A 475 12.63 1.10 -29.74
CA GLY A 475 14.00 0.64 -29.49
C GLY A 475 14.13 0.04 -28.10
N GLU A 476 15.18 -0.74 -27.91
CA GLU A 476 15.44 -1.44 -26.66
C GLU A 476 16.93 -1.39 -26.31
N LEU A 477 17.20 -1.27 -25.01
CA LEU A 477 18.48 -1.56 -24.41
C LEU A 477 18.28 -2.60 -23.31
N VAL A 478 19.07 -3.68 -23.32
CA VAL A 478 19.04 -4.68 -22.24
C VAL A 478 20.26 -4.49 -21.34
N GLY A 479 20.03 -4.38 -20.04
CA GLY A 479 21.07 -4.46 -19.00
C GLY A 479 20.89 -5.73 -18.16
N THR A 480 21.91 -6.12 -17.38
CA THR A 480 21.82 -7.28 -16.49
C THR A 480 22.19 -6.92 -15.05
N TYR A 481 21.53 -7.53 -14.06
CA TYR A 481 21.87 -7.34 -12.65
C TYR A 481 21.76 -8.65 -11.85
N ALA A 482 22.69 -8.88 -10.92
CA ALA A 482 22.60 -9.88 -9.87
C ALA A 482 23.23 -9.31 -8.59
N GLU A 483 22.66 -9.63 -7.43
CA GLU A 483 23.30 -9.35 -6.15
C GLU A 483 24.01 -10.62 -5.66
N PRO A 484 25.30 -10.56 -5.28
CA PRO A 484 26.01 -11.70 -4.72
C PRO A 484 25.33 -12.23 -3.43
N ALA A 485 25.46 -13.53 -3.16
CA ALA A 485 24.84 -14.19 -2.00
C ALA A 485 25.28 -13.61 -0.63
N GLY A 486 26.39 -12.87 -0.57
CA GLY A 486 27.09 -12.54 0.67
C GLY A 486 27.83 -13.77 1.19
N GLY A 487 29.09 -13.59 1.60
CA GLY A 487 29.94 -14.63 2.20
C GLY A 487 29.79 -14.71 3.71
#